data_AF-A0AAP9Y2A2-F1
#
_entry.id   AF-A0AAP9Y2A2-F1
#
_cell.length_a   1.000
_cell.length_b   1.000
_cell.length_c   1.000
_cell.angle_alpha   90.00
_cell.angle_beta   90.00
_cell.angle_gamma   90.00
#
_symmetry.space_group_name_H-M   'P 1'
#
loop_
_entity.id
_entity.type
_entity.pdbx_description
1 polymer ?
#
loop_
_entity_poly.entity_id
_entity_poly.type
_entity_poly.pdbx_seq_one_letter_code
_entity_poly.pdbx_strand_id
1 'polypeptide(L)'
;MIKNSKQSWEAGSTVKVGFLSLTVKAVVPTPGDHAPDAYILVNAAGTQLYKFVPHNGVEKVTPLEARELLDAAHVAAEREAARAIARSKQTVADMAAINKLVFA
;
A
#
# COMPACT_ATOMS: atom_id res chain seq x y z
N MET A 1 -8.92 -29.95 -10.91
CA MET A 1 -8.16 -28.74 -11.26
C MET A 1 -8.86 -27.53 -10.64
N ILE A 2 -8.44 -27.09 -9.45
CA ILE A 2 -8.94 -25.85 -8.87
C ILE A 2 -8.21 -24.72 -9.59
N LYS A 3 -8.95 -23.86 -10.30
CA LYS A 3 -8.39 -22.69 -10.96
C LYS A 3 -7.82 -21.78 -9.86
N ASN A 4 -6.51 -21.67 -9.78
CA ASN A 4 -5.79 -20.64 -9.03
C ASN A 4 -6.09 -19.27 -9.65
N SER A 5 -7.33 -18.79 -9.55
CA SER A 5 -7.61 -17.39 -9.86
C SER A 5 -6.88 -16.57 -8.80
N LYS A 6 -5.85 -15.84 -9.21
CA LYS A 6 -5.24 -14.82 -8.37
C LYS A 6 -6.36 -13.92 -7.87
N GLN A 7 -6.52 -13.81 -6.55
CA GLN A 7 -7.53 -12.93 -5.98
C GLN A 7 -7.17 -11.48 -6.34
N SER A 8 -8.16 -10.67 -6.70
CA SER A 8 -7.93 -9.24 -6.89
C SER A 8 -7.93 -8.56 -5.52
N TRP A 9 -6.85 -7.83 -5.23
CA TRP A 9 -6.68 -7.06 -4.00
C TRP A 9 -6.97 -5.57 -4.21
N GLU A 10 -7.63 -5.22 -5.31
CA GLU A 10 -8.08 -3.87 -5.59
C GLU A 10 -9.33 -3.53 -4.77
N ALA A 11 -9.48 -2.26 -4.41
CA ALA A 11 -10.66 -1.79 -3.68
C ALA A 11 -11.96 -2.14 -4.42
N GLY A 12 -12.96 -2.63 -3.67
CA GLY A 12 -14.22 -3.14 -4.19
C GLY A 12 -14.20 -4.64 -4.52
N SER A 13 -13.03 -5.26 -4.64
CA SER A 13 -12.93 -6.71 -4.90
C SER A 13 -13.31 -7.53 -3.67
N THR A 14 -13.96 -8.67 -3.87
CA THR A 14 -14.20 -9.66 -2.81
C THR A 14 -13.08 -10.68 -2.79
N VAL A 15 -12.51 -10.90 -1.61
CA VAL A 15 -11.40 -11.81 -1.35
C VAL A 15 -11.78 -12.82 -0.26
N LYS A 16 -11.12 -13.98 -0.28
CA LYS A 16 -11.16 -14.99 0.77
C LYS A 16 -9.87 -14.96 1.57
N VAL A 17 -10.02 -14.76 2.88
CA VAL A 17 -8.93 -14.81 3.87
C VAL A 17 -9.28 -15.90 4.88
N GLY A 18 -8.62 -17.05 4.77
CA GLY A 18 -9.04 -18.25 5.48
C GLY A 18 -10.47 -18.65 5.12
N PHE A 19 -11.37 -18.66 6.11
CA PHE A 19 -12.79 -18.93 5.93
C PHE A 19 -13.65 -17.67 5.72
N LEU A 20 -13.08 -16.48 5.91
CA LEU A 20 -13.80 -15.21 5.76
C LEU A 20 -13.89 -14.81 4.29
N SER A 21 -15.07 -14.35 3.86
CA SER A 21 -15.25 -13.65 2.58
C SER A 21 -15.43 -12.16 2.88
N LEU A 22 -14.48 -11.35 2.42
CA LEU A 22 -14.36 -9.94 2.78
C LEU A 22 -14.22 -9.09 1.51
N THR A 23 -14.70 -7.85 1.56
CA THR A 23 -14.52 -6.88 0.47
C THR A 23 -13.34 -5.96 0.81
N VAL A 24 -12.43 -5.77 -0.13
CA VAL A 24 -11.32 -4.82 0.00
C VAL A 24 -11.88 -3.39 0.00
N LYS A 25 -11.57 -2.62 1.02
CA LYS A 25 -11.94 -1.19 1.10
C LYS A 25 -10.79 -0.28 0.80
N ALA A 26 -9.59 -0.62 1.26
CA ALA A 26 -8.39 0.16 0.98
C ALA A 26 -7.14 -0.71 1.01
N VAL A 27 -6.15 -0.29 0.23
CA VAL A 27 -4.78 -0.77 0.30
C VAL A 27 -3.99 0.26 1.10
N VAL A 28 -3.27 -0.20 2.11
CA VAL A 28 -2.47 0.60 3.03
C VAL A 28 -1.01 0.27 2.71
N PRO A 29 -0.35 1.05 1.84
CA PRO A 29 1.02 0.79 1.47
C PRO A 29 1.94 0.96 2.68
N THR A 30 2.95 0.10 2.78
CA THR A 30 4.00 0.17 3.81
C THR A 30 5.34 0.53 3.15
N PRO A 31 5.54 1.80 2.73
CA PRO A 31 6.75 2.18 2.02
C PRO A 31 7.95 2.20 2.96
N GLY A 32 9.01 1.45 2.60
CA GLY A 32 10.33 1.57 3.22
C GLY A 32 10.62 0.63 4.39
N ASP A 33 9.69 -0.23 4.79
CA ASP A 33 9.92 -1.27 5.81
C ASP A 33 10.10 -2.68 5.20
N HIS A 34 10.03 -2.80 3.87
CA HIS A 34 10.06 -4.06 3.12
C HIS A 34 8.96 -5.05 3.53
N ALA A 35 7.96 -4.62 4.30
CA ALA A 35 6.80 -5.41 4.65
C ALA A 35 5.82 -5.44 3.47
N PRO A 36 5.01 -6.51 3.36
CA PRO A 36 3.93 -6.53 2.40
C PRO A 36 2.84 -5.53 2.78
N ASP A 37 2.20 -4.94 1.78
CA ASP A 37 1.10 -3.98 1.98
C ASP A 37 0.01 -4.55 2.90
N ALA A 38 -0.56 -3.67 3.72
CA ALA A 38 -1.71 -3.98 4.54
C ALA A 38 -3.02 -3.69 3.77
N TYR A 39 -4.10 -4.36 4.14
CA TYR A 39 -5.41 -4.21 3.52
C TYR A 39 -6.47 -3.96 4.58
N ILE A 40 -7.29 -2.94 4.36
CA ILE A 40 -8.52 -2.75 5.11
C ILE A 40 -9.64 -3.47 4.37
N LEU A 41 -10.25 -4.43 5.06
CA LEU A 41 -11.31 -5.28 4.54
C LEU A 41 -12.58 -5.10 5.36
N VAL A 42 -13.73 -5.40 4.75
CA VAL A 42 -15.03 -5.38 5.42
C VAL A 42 -15.80 -6.68 5.20
N ASN A 43 -16.58 -7.12 6.18
CA ASN A 43 -17.51 -8.22 5.97
C ASN A 43 -18.63 -7.84 4.97
N ALA A 44 -19.33 -8.84 4.43
CA ALA A 44 -20.43 -8.63 3.50
C ALA A 44 -21.55 -7.72 4.04
N ALA A 45 -21.77 -7.71 5.36
CA ALA A 45 -22.77 -6.87 6.01
C ALA A 45 -22.34 -5.41 6.22
N GLY A 46 -21.06 -5.06 5.99
CA GLY A 46 -20.57 -3.70 6.20
C GLY A 46 -20.38 -3.29 7.68
N THR A 47 -20.50 -4.23 8.62
CA THR A 47 -20.55 -3.95 10.07
C THR A 47 -19.22 -4.16 10.79
N GLN A 48 -18.30 -4.93 10.20
CA GLN A 48 -17.02 -5.28 10.81
C GLN A 48 -15.88 -4.99 9.84
N LEU A 49 -14.88 -4.26 10.34
CA LEU A 49 -13.65 -3.98 9.62
C LEU A 49 -12.55 -4.93 10.08
N TYR A 50 -11.65 -5.23 9.16
CA TYR A 50 -10.52 -6.11 9.37
C TYR A 50 -9.26 -5.50 8.75
N LYS A 51 -8.14 -5.68 9.41
CA LYS A 51 -6.81 -5.47 8.84
C LYS A 51 -6.25 -6.82 8.43
N PHE A 52 -5.81 -6.94 7.18
CA PHE A 52 -5.07 -8.11 6.71
C PHE A 52 -3.68 -7.69 6.26
N VAL A 53 -2.68 -8.43 6.69
CA VAL A 53 -1.29 -8.29 6.24
C VAL A 53 -0.80 -9.67 5.79
N PRO A 54 -0.30 -9.84 4.55
CA PRO A 54 0.22 -11.11 4.09
C PRO A 54 1.25 -11.69 5.07
N HIS A 55 1.17 -13.00 5.32
CA HIS A 55 1.97 -13.74 6.31
C HIS A 55 1.69 -13.41 7.79
N ASN A 56 1.13 -12.24 8.11
CA ASN A 56 0.84 -11.82 9.48
C ASN A 56 -0.62 -12.09 9.88
N GLY A 57 -1.50 -12.37 8.92
CA GLY A 57 -2.88 -12.79 9.17
C GLY A 57 -3.89 -11.65 9.14
N VAL A 58 -5.07 -11.93 9.70
CA VAL A 58 -6.22 -11.02 9.72
C VAL A 58 -6.67 -10.77 11.15
N GLU A 59 -6.92 -9.52 11.47
CA GLU A 59 -7.44 -9.08 12.76
C GLU A 59 -8.63 -8.14 12.56
N LYS A 60 -9.53 -8.10 13.55
CA LYS A 60 -10.60 -7.10 13.57
C LYS A 60 -10.03 -5.77 14.00
N VAL A 61 -10.51 -4.71 13.37
CA VAL A 61 -10.15 -3.32 13.73
C VAL A 61 -11.42 -2.49 13.88
N THR A 62 -11.33 -1.48 14.72
CA THR A 62 -12.34 -0.44 14.85
C THR A 62 -12.28 0.54 13.67
N PRO A 63 -13.35 1.33 13.43
CA PRO A 63 -13.29 2.41 12.44
C PRO A 63 -12.20 3.44 12.71
N LEU A 64 -11.90 3.72 13.99
CA LEU A 64 -10.85 4.67 14.37
C LEU A 64 -9.46 4.13 14.00
N GLU A 65 -9.14 2.89 14.38
CA GLU A 65 -7.87 2.25 14.03
C GLU A 65 -7.69 2.14 12.51
N ALA A 66 -8.75 1.79 11.77
CA ALA A 66 -8.71 1.75 10.31
C ALA A 66 -8.43 3.14 9.71
N ARG A 67 -8.97 4.21 10.29
CA ARG A 67 -8.72 5.58 9.87
C ARG A 67 -7.27 6.00 10.13
N GLU A 68 -6.75 5.70 11.32
CA GLU A 68 -5.38 6.01 11.72
C GLU A 68 -4.36 5.31 10.81
N LEU A 69 -4.61 4.06 10.42
CA LEU A 69 -3.78 3.33 9.46
C LEU A 69 -3.72 4.04 8.09
N LEU A 70 -4.86 4.54 7.61
CA LEU A 70 -4.93 5.26 6.34
C LEU A 70 -4.22 6.62 6.41
N ASP A 71 -4.35 7.33 7.53
CA ASP A 71 -3.65 8.61 7.74
C ASP A 71 -2.13 8.42 7.80
N ALA A 72 -1.66 7.39 8.52
CA ALA A 72 -0.25 7.05 8.57
C ALA A 72 0.32 6.72 7.18
N ALA A 73 -0.41 5.91 6.39
CA ALA A 73 -0.01 5.58 5.03
C ALA A 73 0.01 6.79 4.11
N HIS A 74 -0.97 7.70 4.23
CA HIS A 74 -1.00 8.96 3.47
C HIS A 74 0.24 9.81 3.77
N VAL A 75 0.54 10.06 5.05
CA VAL A 75 1.72 10.83 5.46
C VAL A 75 3.02 10.18 4.97
N ALA A 76 3.12 8.86 5.04
CA ALA A 76 4.29 8.14 4.53
C ALA A 76 4.44 8.30 3.00
N ALA A 77 3.35 8.19 2.25
CA ALA A 77 3.34 8.40 0.80
C ALA A 77 3.75 9.83 0.41
N GLU A 78 3.28 10.85 1.13
CA GLU A 78 3.68 12.24 0.90
C GLU A 78 5.17 12.45 1.13
N ARG A 79 5.73 11.87 2.20
CA ARG A 79 7.17 11.94 2.48
C ARG A 79 8.00 11.28 1.38
N GLU A 80 7.57 10.12 0.88
CA GLU A 80 8.28 9.44 -0.20
C GLU A 80 8.17 10.20 -1.53
N ALA A 81 7.01 10.78 -1.83
CA ALA A 81 6.84 11.66 -2.99
C ALA A 81 7.78 12.86 -2.92
N ALA A 82 7.89 13.51 -1.76
CA ALA A 82 8.83 14.61 -1.55
C ALA A 82 10.29 14.18 -1.76
N ARG A 83 10.68 13.00 -1.27
CA ARG A 83 12.02 12.42 -1.49
C ARG A 83 12.28 12.10 -2.96
N ALA A 84 11.31 11.52 -3.66
CA ALA A 84 11.42 11.23 -5.09
C ALA A 84 11.63 12.51 -5.90
N ILE A 85 10.90 13.58 -5.59
CA ILE A 85 11.09 14.90 -6.23
C ILE A 85 12.50 15.44 -5.95
N ALA A 86 12.99 15.35 -4.71
CA ALA A 86 14.34 15.78 -4.36
C ALA A 86 15.42 14.99 -5.11
N ARG A 87 15.29 13.66 -5.19
CA ARG A 87 16.20 12.79 -5.96
C ARG A 87 16.20 13.14 -7.44
N SER A 88 15.02 13.36 -8.03
CA SER A 88 14.91 13.75 -9.44
C SER A 88 15.63 15.07 -9.73
N LYS A 89 15.49 16.08 -8.86
CA LYS A 89 16.24 17.34 -8.98
C LYS A 89 17.76 17.12 -8.93
N GLN A 90 18.23 16.27 -8.03
CA GLN A 90 19.66 15.95 -7.93
C GLN A 90 20.15 15.25 -9.20
N THR A 91 19.41 14.27 -9.71
CA THR A 91 19.76 13.56 -10.94
C THR A 91 19.90 14.51 -12.14
N VAL A 92 19.01 15.51 -12.26
CA VAL A 92 19.12 16.52 -13.33
C VAL A 92 20.38 17.39 -13.16
N ALA A 93 20.72 17.78 -11.93
CA ALA A 93 21.95 18.52 -11.65
C ALA A 93 23.21 17.69 -11.98
N ASP A 94 23.22 16.42 -11.60
CA ASP A 94 24.30 15.48 -11.88
C ASP A 94 24.47 15.26 -13.39
N MET A 95 23.36 15.09 -14.13
CA MET A 95 23.37 15.01 -15.59
C MET A 95 23.97 16.26 -16.23
N ALA A 96 23.62 17.45 -15.74
CA ALA A 96 24.18 18.70 -16.24
C ALA A 96 25.68 18.81 -15.97
N ALA A 97 26.16 18.34 -14.80
CA ALA A 97 27.58 18.28 -14.48
C ALA A 97 28.34 17.32 -15.39
N ILE A 98 27.78 16.13 -15.65
CA ILE A 98 28.37 15.14 -16.57
C ILE A 98 28.44 15.71 -17.99
N ASN A 99 27.37 16.33 -18.49
CA ASN A 99 27.36 16.91 -19.83
C ASN A 99 28.46 17.97 -20.01
N LYS A 100 28.74 18.77 -18.99
CA LYS A 100 29.86 19.72 -19.02
C LYS A 100 31.22 19.05 -19.17
N LEU A 101 31.41 17.85 -18.62
CA LEU A 101 32.67 17.09 -18.76
C LEU A 101 32.79 16.43 -20.13
N VAL A 102 31.67 16.00 -20.73
CA VAL A 102 31.66 15.32 -22.04
C VAL A 102 31.83 16.30 -23.19
N PHE A 103 31.32 17.52 -23.07
CA PHE A 103 31.30 18.53 -24.13
C PHE A 103 32.23 19.73 -23.87
N ALA A 104 33.19 19.60 -22.96
CA ALA A 104 34.32 20.53 -22.78
C ALA A 104 35.52 20.10 -23.63
#